data_AF-A0A6A7GBF3-F1
#
_entry.id   AF-A0A6A7GBF3-F1
#
_cell.length_a   1.000
_cell.length_b   1.000
_cell.length_c   1.000
_cell.angle_alpha   90.00
_cell.angle_beta   90.00
_cell.angle_gamma   90.00
#
_symmetry.space_group_name_H-M   'P 1'
#
loop_
_entity.id
_entity.type
_entity.pdbx_description
1 polymer ?
#
loop_
_entity_poly.entity_id
_entity_poly.type
_entity_poly.pdbx_seq_one_letter_code
_entity_poly.pdbx_strand_id
1 'polypeptide(L)'
;MKNIKIIIAIGIVISMIGCSSYNEKGFNKTTKRNWHSMGYADKYGYDIDGYSDGGYNHSGYDKYGYDTENYKKDGFNDRGYNRDGYDSGGYKKDGFNDENWNKKGINRETMTKYDRYGWSKEYKNKQTETIYDKYGWSYYGLNKNTKTKYDNHGFDINGINDETNTIYNKEGWT
;
A
#
# COMPACT_ATOMS: atom_id res chain seq x y z
N MET A 1 -74.44 17.54 4.80
CA MET A 1 -73.65 16.47 5.47
C MET A 1 -73.02 15.44 4.52
N LYS A 2 -73.69 14.98 3.45
CA LYS A 2 -73.10 14.00 2.49
C LYS A 2 -71.79 14.49 1.82
N ASN A 3 -71.71 15.75 1.42
CA ASN A 3 -70.55 16.28 0.70
C ASN A 3 -69.29 16.45 1.60
N ILE A 4 -69.48 16.78 2.88
CA ILE A 4 -68.38 16.85 3.87
C ILE A 4 -67.80 15.46 4.13
N LYS A 5 -68.65 14.42 4.23
CA LYS A 5 -68.19 13.03 4.37
C LYS A 5 -67.42 12.55 3.13
N ILE A 6 -67.82 12.97 1.93
CA ILE A 6 -67.13 12.64 0.67
C ILE A 6 -65.77 13.37 0.58
N ILE A 7 -65.69 14.65 0.95
CA ILE A 7 -64.44 15.42 0.94
C ILE A 7 -63.45 14.87 1.99
N ILE A 8 -63.94 14.54 3.20
CA ILE A 8 -63.13 13.89 4.24
C ILE A 8 -62.67 12.50 3.77
N ALA A 9 -63.54 11.71 3.13
CA ALA A 9 -63.17 10.41 2.58
C ALA A 9 -62.13 10.51 1.44
N ILE A 10 -62.24 11.50 0.54
CA ILE A 10 -61.24 11.76 -0.51
C ILE A 10 -59.92 12.23 0.10
N GLY A 11 -59.94 13.11 1.11
CA GLY A 11 -58.73 13.54 1.84
C GLY A 11 -58.02 12.38 2.55
N ILE A 12 -58.78 11.44 3.11
CA ILE A 12 -58.25 10.21 3.73
C ILE A 12 -57.69 9.25 2.67
N VAL A 13 -58.34 9.09 1.51
CA VAL A 13 -57.83 8.26 0.40
C VAL A 13 -56.55 8.85 -0.19
N ILE A 14 -56.45 10.18 -0.32
CA ILE A 14 -55.21 10.87 -0.73
C ILE A 14 -54.10 10.67 0.33
N SER A 15 -54.45 10.64 1.62
CA SER A 15 -53.48 10.31 2.68
C SER A 15 -53.00 8.85 2.65
N MET A 16 -53.83 7.92 2.16
CA MET A 16 -53.50 6.48 2.05
C MET A 16 -52.74 6.13 0.75
N ILE A 17 -52.85 6.93 -0.33
CA ILE A 17 -51.91 6.88 -1.47
C ILE A 17 -50.49 7.28 -1.01
N GLY A 18 -50.41 8.01 0.11
CA GLY A 18 -49.20 8.40 0.81
C GLY A 18 -48.56 7.31 1.69
N CYS A 19 -48.94 6.03 1.57
CA CYS A 19 -48.09 4.91 2.03
C CYS A 19 -46.83 4.81 1.15
N SER A 20 -46.09 5.91 1.13
CA SER A 20 -44.78 6.06 0.52
C SER A 20 -43.87 5.08 1.22
N SER A 21 -43.60 3.96 0.58
CA SER A 21 -42.63 3.01 1.09
C SER A 21 -41.26 3.69 1.05
N TYR A 22 -40.74 4.09 2.20
CA TYR A 22 -39.39 4.60 2.37
C TYR A 22 -38.42 3.42 2.54
N ASN A 23 -37.16 3.58 2.13
CA ASN A 23 -36.09 2.65 2.49
C ASN A 23 -35.57 2.94 3.91
N GLU A 24 -34.66 2.09 4.40
CA GLU A 24 -34.01 2.24 5.72
C GLU A 24 -33.27 3.57 5.89
N LYS A 25 -32.81 4.17 4.78
CA LYS A 25 -32.13 5.47 4.73
C LYS A 25 -33.11 6.66 4.65
N GLY A 26 -34.42 6.42 4.68
CA GLY A 26 -35.45 7.45 4.66
C GLY A 26 -35.76 8.04 3.27
N PHE A 27 -35.39 7.37 2.18
CA PHE A 27 -35.72 7.78 0.81
C PHE A 27 -36.98 7.08 0.30
N ASN A 28 -37.87 7.87 -0.31
CA ASN A 28 -39.07 7.38 -0.97
C ASN A 28 -38.70 6.50 -2.17
N LYS A 29 -39.23 5.28 -2.24
CA LYS A 29 -38.89 4.33 -3.32
C LYS A 29 -39.24 4.82 -4.73
N THR A 30 -40.29 5.64 -4.86
CA THR A 30 -40.77 6.19 -6.13
C THR A 30 -40.14 7.53 -6.46
N THR A 31 -40.25 8.53 -5.57
CA THR A 31 -39.80 9.91 -5.84
C THR A 31 -38.31 10.13 -5.58
N LYS A 32 -37.64 9.17 -4.93
CA LYS A 32 -36.24 9.26 -4.48
C LYS A 32 -35.94 10.42 -3.53
N ARG A 33 -36.97 11.07 -2.98
CA ARG A 33 -36.81 12.15 -1.99
C ARG A 33 -36.62 11.60 -0.58
N ASN A 34 -35.75 12.23 0.20
CA ASN A 34 -35.53 11.91 1.60
C ASN A 34 -36.55 12.60 2.51
N TRP A 35 -37.08 11.89 3.49
CA TRP A 35 -38.08 12.44 4.41
C TRP A 35 -37.53 13.50 5.37
N HIS A 36 -36.25 13.44 5.74
CA HIS A 36 -35.65 14.44 6.64
C HIS A 36 -35.30 15.75 5.90
N SER A 37 -34.65 15.65 4.74
CA SER A 37 -34.20 16.84 4.00
C SER A 37 -35.26 17.41 3.05
N MET A 38 -36.31 16.63 2.74
CA MET A 38 -37.28 16.91 1.67
C MET A 38 -36.67 17.00 0.24
N GLY A 39 -35.38 16.71 0.11
CA GLY A 39 -34.59 16.76 -1.13
C GLY A 39 -34.09 15.39 -1.59
N TYR A 40 -33.11 15.36 -2.49
CA TYR A 40 -32.52 14.13 -3.05
C TYR A 40 -31.33 13.57 -2.25
N ALA A 41 -30.93 14.25 -1.19
CA ALA A 41 -29.89 13.82 -0.26
C ALA A 41 -30.47 13.63 1.15
N ASP A 42 -29.83 12.85 2.01
CA ASP A 42 -30.17 12.76 3.42
C ASP A 42 -29.72 14.00 4.20
N LYS A 43 -29.92 14.00 5.53
CA LYS A 43 -29.52 15.11 6.41
C LYS A 43 -28.00 15.33 6.47
N TYR A 44 -27.20 14.37 6.00
CA TYR A 44 -25.74 14.43 5.97
C TYR A 44 -25.21 14.77 4.56
N GLY A 45 -26.10 14.96 3.58
CA GLY A 45 -25.73 15.34 2.21
C GLY A 45 -25.43 14.15 1.28
N TYR A 46 -25.83 12.93 1.63
CA TYR A 46 -25.63 11.74 0.80
C TYR A 46 -26.91 11.35 0.06
N ASP A 47 -26.82 10.97 -1.21
CA ASP A 47 -27.94 10.51 -2.03
C ASP A 47 -28.50 9.14 -1.60
N ILE A 48 -29.49 8.64 -2.34
CA ILE A 48 -30.11 7.33 -2.07
C ILE A 48 -29.10 6.17 -2.13
N ASP A 49 -28.09 6.29 -2.99
CA ASP A 49 -27.03 5.32 -3.19
C ASP A 49 -25.95 5.44 -2.09
N GLY A 50 -25.97 6.53 -1.32
CA GLY A 50 -25.09 6.80 -0.19
C GLY A 50 -23.84 7.58 -0.54
N TYR A 51 -23.86 8.35 -1.64
CA TYR A 51 -22.76 9.19 -2.11
C TYR A 51 -23.09 10.67 -1.94
N SER A 52 -22.10 11.45 -1.51
CA SER A 52 -22.18 12.91 -1.45
C SER A 52 -22.27 13.51 -2.85
N ASP A 53 -22.55 14.82 -2.95
CA ASP A 53 -22.48 15.57 -4.22
C ASP A 53 -21.10 15.45 -4.90
N GLY A 54 -20.04 15.29 -4.11
CA GLY A 54 -18.69 15.00 -4.61
C GLY A 54 -18.50 13.57 -5.13
N GLY A 55 -19.51 12.70 -5.04
CA GLY A 55 -19.46 11.32 -5.53
C GLY A 55 -18.80 10.33 -4.55
N TYR A 56 -18.57 10.71 -3.29
CA TYR A 56 -17.91 9.87 -2.27
C TYR A 56 -18.88 9.41 -1.19
N ASN A 57 -18.76 8.15 -0.78
CA ASN A 57 -19.51 7.57 0.31
C ASN A 57 -19.01 8.06 1.69
N HIS A 58 -19.68 7.62 2.75
CA HIS A 58 -19.35 7.98 4.14
C HIS A 58 -17.93 7.59 4.57
N SER A 59 -17.32 6.61 3.90
CA SER A 59 -15.94 6.19 4.14
C SER A 59 -14.93 6.98 3.28
N GLY A 60 -15.38 7.94 2.48
CA GLY A 60 -14.54 8.77 1.61
C GLY A 60 -14.17 8.12 0.27
N TYR A 61 -14.87 7.07 -0.15
CA TYR A 61 -14.58 6.37 -1.42
C TYR A 61 -15.69 6.59 -2.45
N ASP A 62 -15.29 6.73 -3.72
CA ASP A 62 -16.20 6.80 -4.85
C ASP A 62 -16.89 5.46 -5.12
N LYS A 63 -17.78 5.44 -6.11
CA LYS A 63 -18.50 4.23 -6.52
C LYS A 63 -17.61 3.11 -7.09
N TYR A 64 -16.36 3.43 -7.43
CA TYR A 64 -15.35 2.48 -7.90
C TYR A 64 -14.41 2.02 -6.77
N GLY A 65 -14.58 2.57 -5.56
CA GLY A 65 -13.82 2.23 -4.37
C GLY A 65 -12.52 3.00 -4.21
N TYR A 66 -12.34 4.14 -4.91
CA TYR A 66 -11.17 5.02 -4.79
C TYR A 66 -11.48 6.23 -3.90
N ASP A 67 -10.52 6.63 -3.08
CA ASP A 67 -10.62 7.85 -2.30
C ASP A 67 -10.38 9.11 -3.16
N THR A 68 -10.36 10.27 -2.51
CA THR A 68 -10.13 11.57 -3.15
C THR A 68 -8.74 11.71 -3.79
N GLU A 69 -7.79 10.84 -3.43
CA GLU A 69 -6.43 10.81 -3.96
C GLU A 69 -6.22 9.65 -4.94
N ASN A 70 -7.31 9.02 -5.40
CA ASN A 70 -7.31 7.89 -6.34
C ASN A 70 -6.64 6.62 -5.77
N TYR A 71 -6.76 6.38 -4.47
CA TYR A 71 -6.31 5.14 -3.81
C TYR A 71 -7.49 4.29 -3.35
N LYS A 72 -7.43 2.99 -3.59
CA LYS A 72 -8.38 2.03 -3.05
C LYS A 72 -8.16 1.82 -1.55
N LYS A 73 -9.15 1.19 -0.91
CA LYS A 73 -9.07 0.79 0.50
C LYS A 73 -7.88 -0.13 0.83
N ASP A 74 -7.37 -0.88 -0.14
CA ASP A 74 -6.14 -1.70 0.00
C ASP A 74 -4.84 -0.88 -0.05
N GLY A 75 -4.95 0.44 -0.27
CA GLY A 75 -3.84 1.37 -0.29
C GLY A 75 -3.19 1.56 -1.66
N PHE A 76 -3.71 0.96 -2.73
CA PHE A 76 -3.14 1.07 -4.09
C PHE A 76 -4.02 1.92 -5.01
N ASN A 77 -3.40 2.72 -5.86
CA ASN A 77 -4.11 3.50 -6.86
C ASN A 77 -4.53 2.67 -8.08
N ASP A 78 -5.25 3.30 -9.01
CA ASP A 78 -5.68 2.71 -10.29
C ASP A 78 -4.52 2.16 -11.15
N ARG A 79 -3.31 2.65 -10.93
CA ARG A 79 -2.06 2.18 -11.57
C ARG A 79 -1.35 1.07 -10.77
N GLY A 80 -1.91 0.65 -9.64
CA GLY A 80 -1.36 -0.42 -8.80
C GLY A 80 -0.18 -0.01 -7.93
N TYR A 81 0.01 1.29 -7.65
CA TYR A 81 1.05 1.81 -6.77
C TYR A 81 0.46 2.31 -5.45
N ASN A 82 1.16 2.06 -4.36
CA ASN A 82 0.82 2.62 -3.05
C ASN A 82 1.16 4.12 -2.98
N ARG A 83 0.86 4.74 -1.84
CA ARG A 83 1.12 6.17 -1.60
C ARG A 83 2.60 6.55 -1.68
N ASP A 84 3.48 5.61 -1.38
CA ASP A 84 4.93 5.79 -1.48
C ASP A 84 5.46 5.53 -2.91
N GLY A 85 4.58 5.17 -3.86
CA GLY A 85 4.93 4.96 -5.27
C GLY A 85 5.44 3.55 -5.61
N TYR A 86 5.22 2.57 -4.74
CA TYR A 86 5.63 1.17 -4.92
C TYR A 86 4.45 0.30 -5.35
N ASP A 87 4.69 -0.60 -6.29
CA ASP A 87 3.74 -1.64 -6.64
C ASP A 87 3.62 -2.69 -5.52
N SER A 88 2.67 -3.61 -5.67
CA SER A 88 2.47 -4.70 -4.70
C SER A 88 3.68 -5.64 -4.53
N GLY A 89 4.67 -5.57 -5.43
CA GLY A 89 5.93 -6.29 -5.34
C GLY A 89 7.07 -5.50 -4.68
N GLY A 90 6.81 -4.25 -4.24
CA GLY A 90 7.84 -3.39 -3.67
C GLY A 90 8.75 -2.71 -4.70
N TYR A 91 8.29 -2.53 -5.94
CA TYR A 91 9.05 -1.85 -6.99
C TYR A 91 8.43 -0.50 -7.34
N LYS A 92 9.27 0.52 -7.53
CA LYS A 92 8.84 1.84 -7.97
C LYS A 92 8.33 1.81 -9.41
N LYS A 93 7.75 2.92 -9.85
CA LYS A 93 7.25 3.10 -11.24
C LYS A 93 8.29 2.80 -12.32
N ASP A 94 9.57 3.04 -12.03
CA ASP A 94 10.68 2.75 -12.94
C ASP A 94 11.12 1.26 -12.95
N GLY A 95 10.48 0.43 -12.13
CA GLY A 95 10.70 -1.02 -12.07
C GLY A 95 11.78 -1.47 -11.10
N PHE A 96 12.36 -0.58 -10.29
CA PHE A 96 13.40 -0.92 -9.32
C PHE A 96 12.92 -0.73 -7.87
N ASN A 97 13.41 -1.55 -6.95
CA ASN A 97 13.24 -1.35 -5.52
C ASN A 97 14.30 -0.38 -4.96
N ASP A 98 14.26 -0.11 -3.65
CA ASP A 98 15.23 0.80 -3.00
C ASP A 98 16.66 0.25 -2.95
N GLU A 99 16.82 -1.06 -3.07
CA GLU A 99 18.11 -1.72 -3.18
C GLU A 99 18.67 -1.72 -4.61
N ASN A 100 18.08 -0.94 -5.52
CA ASN A 100 18.47 -0.84 -6.93
C ASN A 100 18.30 -2.13 -7.74
N TRP A 101 17.46 -3.06 -7.31
CA TRP A 101 17.16 -4.30 -8.03
C TRP A 101 15.78 -4.24 -8.70
N ASN A 102 15.68 -4.69 -9.94
CA ASN A 102 14.39 -4.91 -10.59
C ASN A 102 13.84 -6.32 -10.34
N LYS A 103 12.61 -6.56 -10.82
CA LYS A 103 11.92 -7.87 -10.71
C LYS A 103 12.70 -9.04 -11.30
N LYS A 104 13.56 -8.79 -12.30
CA LYS A 104 14.40 -9.81 -12.95
C LYS A 104 15.75 -10.00 -12.24
N GLY A 105 15.98 -9.33 -11.10
CA GLY A 105 17.25 -9.37 -10.38
C GLY A 105 18.38 -8.64 -11.10
N ILE A 106 18.06 -7.67 -11.97
CA ILE A 106 19.06 -6.80 -12.60
C ILE A 106 19.28 -5.58 -11.71
N ASN A 107 20.54 -5.29 -11.43
CA ASN A 107 20.99 -4.13 -10.69
C ASN A 107 20.93 -2.88 -11.59
N ARG A 108 20.40 -1.78 -11.07
CA ARG A 108 20.28 -0.50 -11.78
C ARG A 108 21.63 0.07 -12.18
N GLU A 109 22.64 -0.02 -11.32
CA GLU A 109 23.95 0.60 -11.53
C GLU A 109 24.74 -0.16 -12.59
N THR A 110 24.84 -1.48 -12.46
CA THR A 110 25.67 -2.28 -13.36
C THR A 110 24.95 -2.76 -14.61
N MET A 111 23.61 -2.70 -14.62
CA MET A 111 22.76 -3.32 -15.65
C MET A 111 22.98 -4.83 -15.81
N THR A 112 23.51 -5.50 -14.77
CA THR A 112 23.73 -6.96 -14.73
C THR A 112 23.01 -7.61 -13.55
N LYS A 113 23.12 -8.93 -13.40
CA LYS A 113 22.61 -9.68 -12.23
C LYS A 113 23.39 -9.46 -10.93
N TYR A 114 24.42 -8.61 -10.96
CA TYR A 114 25.35 -8.38 -9.85
C TYR A 114 25.49 -6.89 -9.60
N ASP A 115 25.71 -6.47 -8.36
CA ASP A 115 26.07 -5.10 -8.02
C ASP A 115 27.54 -4.79 -8.39
N ARG A 116 28.00 -3.58 -8.08
CA ARG A 116 29.39 -3.14 -8.30
C ARG A 116 30.44 -3.97 -7.57
N TYR A 117 30.06 -4.68 -6.50
CA TYR A 117 30.94 -5.53 -5.70
C TYR A 117 30.87 -7.01 -6.12
N GLY A 118 30.03 -7.34 -7.10
CA GLY A 118 29.86 -8.70 -7.61
C GLY A 118 28.86 -9.53 -6.83
N TRP A 119 27.96 -8.93 -6.04
CA TRP A 119 26.90 -9.63 -5.32
C TRP A 119 25.58 -9.58 -6.07
N SER A 120 24.88 -10.70 -6.14
CA SER A 120 23.52 -10.74 -6.68
C SER A 120 22.49 -10.25 -5.67
N LYS A 121 21.25 -10.03 -6.14
CA LYS A 121 20.09 -9.78 -5.26
C LYS A 121 19.90 -10.84 -4.17
N GLU A 122 20.34 -12.07 -4.42
CA GLU A 122 20.27 -13.20 -3.47
C GLU A 122 21.57 -13.37 -2.67
N TYR A 123 22.42 -12.34 -2.63
CA TYR A 123 23.72 -12.34 -1.92
C TYR A 123 24.70 -13.40 -2.42
N LYS A 124 24.56 -13.89 -3.65
CA LYS A 124 25.53 -14.82 -4.26
C LYS A 124 26.63 -14.03 -4.94
N ASN A 125 27.88 -14.36 -4.61
CA ASN A 125 29.05 -13.76 -5.21
C ASN A 125 29.24 -14.29 -6.65
N LYS A 126 29.53 -13.39 -7.58
CA LYS A 126 29.75 -13.69 -9.00
C LYS A 126 30.89 -14.67 -9.25
N GLN A 127 31.93 -14.65 -8.43
CA GLN A 127 33.14 -15.46 -8.66
C GLN A 127 33.04 -16.84 -8.03
N THR A 128 32.51 -16.93 -6.81
CA THR A 128 32.46 -18.20 -6.06
C THR A 128 31.12 -18.92 -6.22
N GLU A 129 30.08 -18.23 -6.71
CA GLU A 129 28.68 -18.70 -6.75
C GLU A 129 28.11 -19.06 -5.36
N THR A 130 28.77 -18.63 -4.29
CA THR A 130 28.34 -18.83 -2.90
C THR A 130 27.97 -17.51 -2.23
N ILE A 131 27.44 -17.57 -1.00
CA ILE A 131 27.21 -16.37 -0.17
C ILE A 131 28.49 -15.74 0.40
N TYR A 132 29.66 -16.23 0.01
CA TYR A 132 30.97 -15.73 0.43
C TYR A 132 31.78 -15.34 -0.80
N ASP A 133 32.59 -14.29 -0.70
CA ASP A 133 33.56 -13.94 -1.73
C ASP A 133 34.76 -14.92 -1.72
N LYS A 134 35.74 -14.65 -2.60
CA LYS A 134 36.96 -15.47 -2.70
C LYS A 134 37.83 -15.45 -1.43
N TYR A 135 37.63 -14.48 -0.54
CA TYR A 135 38.34 -14.32 0.74
C TYR A 135 37.54 -14.92 1.91
N GLY A 136 36.34 -15.43 1.66
CA GLY A 136 35.49 -16.02 2.69
C GLY A 136 34.62 -15.01 3.43
N TRP A 137 34.45 -13.79 2.91
CA TRP A 137 33.58 -12.77 3.50
C TRP A 137 32.20 -12.75 2.83
N SER A 138 31.14 -12.69 3.62
CA SER A 138 29.78 -12.56 3.10
C SER A 138 29.46 -11.13 2.68
N TYR A 139 28.34 -10.94 1.98
CA TYR A 139 27.79 -9.61 1.69
C TYR A 139 27.64 -8.72 2.94
N TYR A 140 27.34 -9.34 4.09
CA TYR A 140 27.18 -8.66 5.38
C TYR A 140 28.49 -8.50 6.16
N GLY A 141 29.64 -8.83 5.56
CA GLY A 141 30.94 -8.77 6.22
C GLY A 141 31.16 -9.87 7.26
N LEU A 142 30.46 -11.00 7.16
CA LEU A 142 30.68 -12.15 8.05
C LEU A 142 31.68 -13.12 7.44
N ASN A 143 32.67 -13.53 8.23
CA ASN A 143 33.65 -14.51 7.82
C ASN A 143 33.04 -15.92 7.81
N LYS A 144 33.37 -16.69 6.78
CA LYS A 144 32.88 -18.06 6.55
C LYS A 144 33.26 -19.01 7.68
N ASN A 145 34.41 -18.82 8.32
CA ASN A 145 34.93 -19.75 9.33
C ASN A 145 34.42 -19.40 10.73
N THR A 146 34.60 -18.15 11.15
CA THR A 146 34.23 -17.71 12.51
C THR A 146 32.75 -17.40 12.67
N LYS A 147 32.04 -17.12 11.57
CA LYS A 147 30.66 -16.57 11.55
C LYS A 147 30.55 -15.21 12.26
N THR A 148 31.66 -14.52 12.47
CA THR A 148 31.70 -13.17 13.04
C THR A 148 32.17 -12.17 11.99
N LYS A 149 32.21 -10.88 12.34
CA LYS A 149 32.82 -9.83 11.52
C LYS A 149 34.36 -9.92 11.43
N TYR A 150 34.98 -10.91 12.08
CA TYR A 150 36.42 -11.08 12.14
C TYR A 150 36.82 -12.45 11.61
N ASP A 151 37.99 -12.57 11.01
CA ASP A 151 38.57 -13.85 10.63
C ASP A 151 39.17 -14.59 11.84
N ASN A 152 39.83 -15.73 11.61
CA ASN A 152 40.46 -16.51 12.68
C ASN A 152 41.64 -15.78 13.36
N HIS A 153 42.15 -14.70 12.76
CA HIS A 153 43.24 -13.88 13.29
C HIS A 153 42.72 -12.56 13.90
N GLY A 154 41.40 -12.36 13.94
CA GLY A 154 40.78 -11.19 14.54
C GLY A 154 40.67 -9.99 13.61
N PHE A 155 40.89 -10.13 12.30
CA PHE A 155 40.80 -9.03 11.32
C PHE A 155 39.44 -8.99 10.63
N ASP A 156 38.87 -7.80 10.46
CA ASP A 156 37.64 -7.59 9.72
C ASP A 156 37.86 -7.59 8.19
N ILE A 157 36.79 -7.42 7.42
CA ILE A 157 36.84 -7.35 5.95
C ILE A 157 37.72 -6.20 5.43
N ASN A 158 37.94 -5.16 6.24
CA ASN A 158 38.80 -4.02 5.91
C ASN A 158 40.24 -4.24 6.39
N GLY A 159 40.55 -5.38 7.01
CA GLY A 159 41.86 -5.69 7.57
C GLY A 159 42.13 -5.01 8.91
N ILE A 160 41.10 -4.59 9.65
CA ILE A 160 41.25 -4.00 10.99
C ILE A 160 41.10 -5.07 12.06
N ASN A 161 42.09 -5.15 12.95
CA ASN A 161 42.11 -6.08 14.06
C ASN A 161 41.18 -5.63 15.20
N ASP A 162 40.39 -6.56 15.75
CA ASP A 162 39.44 -6.29 16.85
C ASP A 162 40.12 -5.78 18.12
N GLU A 163 41.34 -6.24 18.40
CA GLU A 163 42.01 -5.94 19.67
C GLU A 163 42.80 -4.64 19.62
N THR A 164 43.49 -4.37 18.51
CA THR A 164 44.35 -3.19 18.37
C THR A 164 43.64 -2.02 17.70
N ASN A 165 42.52 -2.27 17.00
CA ASN A 165 41.86 -1.32 16.12
C ASN A 165 42.81 -0.73 15.05
N THR A 166 43.79 -1.53 14.61
CA THR A 166 44.75 -1.20 13.55
C THR A 166 44.87 -2.36 12.56
N ILE A 167 45.66 -2.17 11.50
CA ILE A 167 46.00 -3.26 10.56
C ILE A 167 46.98 -4.29 11.14
N TYR A 168 47.41 -4.13 12.40
CA TYR A 168 48.35 -5.03 13.05
C TYR A 168 47.67 -5.78 14.20
N ASN A 169 48.02 -7.04 14.42
CA ASN A 169 47.69 -7.73 15.67
C ASN A 169 48.61 -7.28 16.82
N LYS A 170 48.41 -7.82 18.04
CA LYS A 170 49.25 -7.50 19.22
C LYS A 170 50.74 -7.81 19.04
N GLU A 171 51.09 -8.69 18.11
CA GLU A 171 52.46 -9.09 17.80
C GLU A 171 53.09 -8.22 16.69
N GLY A 172 52.32 -7.32 16.07
CA GLY A 172 52.79 -6.44 14.99
C GLY A 172 52.66 -7.03 13.58
N TRP A 173 51.97 -8.16 13.41
CA TRP A 173 51.73 -8.78 12.10
C TRP A 173 50.42 -8.32 11.46
N THR A 174 50.41 -8.26 10.14
CA THR A 174 49.23 -8.00 9.29
C THR A 174 48.67 -9.30 8.72
#